data_AF-A0A7C4SYW8-F1
#
_entry.id   AF-A0A7C4SYW8-F1
#
_cell.length_a   1.000
_cell.length_b   1.000
_cell.length_c   1.000
_cell.angle_alpha   90.00
_cell.angle_beta   90.00
_cell.angle_gamma   90.00
#
_symmetry.space_group_name_H-M   'P 1'
#
loop_
_entity.id
_entity.type
_entity.pdbx_description
1 polymer ?
#
loop_
_entity_poly.entity_id
_entity_poly.type
_entity_poly.pdbx_seq_one_letter_code
_entity_poly.pdbx_strand_id
1 'polypeptide(L)'
;MSSPATITVTTAGGQTGQFVLSHDPTQVGFFGVTSSDPITSIRWTTVKGSVVNTGIDNVQVGYVVPSPGALLLGAFGTGLVGYLRRRHVA
;
A
#
# COMPACT_ATOMS: atom_id res chain seq x y z
N MET A 1 18.57 29.57 0.88
CA MET A 1 18.44 28.18 0.36
C MET A 1 17.08 27.65 0.77
N SER A 2 16.25 27.14 -0.14
CA SER A 2 14.99 26.49 0.23
C SER A 2 15.23 25.02 0.53
N SER A 3 14.81 24.56 1.72
CA SER A 3 14.83 23.14 2.06
C SER A 3 13.98 22.33 1.08
N PRO A 4 14.40 21.12 0.68
CA PRO A 4 13.59 20.26 -0.20
C PRO A 4 12.31 19.80 0.49
N ALA A 5 11.28 19.46 -0.30
CA ALA A 5 10.07 18.85 0.23
C ALA A 5 10.37 17.45 0.78
N THR A 6 9.65 17.04 1.83
CA THR A 6 9.84 15.74 2.46
C THR A 6 8.52 15.01 2.65
N ILE A 7 8.55 13.69 2.48
CA ILE A 7 7.45 12.79 2.80
C ILE A 7 7.86 11.91 3.97
N THR A 8 7.04 11.88 5.01
CA THR A 8 7.18 10.95 6.13
C THR A 8 6.07 9.92 6.07
N VAL A 9 6.42 8.64 6.13
CA VAL A 9 5.49 7.49 6.10
C VAL A 9 5.56 6.79 7.44
N THR A 10 4.42 6.57 8.07
CA THR A 10 4.31 5.83 9.34
C THR A 10 3.51 4.56 9.13
N THR A 11 3.96 3.46 9.74
CA THR A 11 3.31 2.14 9.68
C THR A 11 2.63 1.79 11.00
N ALA A 12 1.80 0.75 11.01
CA ALA A 12 1.02 0.31 12.17
C ALA A 12 1.90 -0.16 13.35
N GLY A 13 3.05 -0.75 13.06
CA GLY A 13 4.08 -1.10 14.03
C GLY A 13 4.84 0.10 14.59
N GLY A 14 4.55 1.33 14.14
CA GLY A 14 5.18 2.57 14.59
C GLY A 14 6.49 2.91 13.87
N GLN A 15 6.89 2.16 12.84
CA GLN A 15 8.07 2.50 12.05
C GLN A 15 7.78 3.76 11.24
N THR A 16 8.81 4.61 11.10
CA THR A 16 8.72 5.83 10.32
C THR A 16 9.86 5.90 9.32
N GLY A 17 9.53 6.11 8.05
CA GLY A 17 10.48 6.40 6.97
C GLY A 17 10.34 7.85 6.50
N GLN A 18 11.45 8.54 6.28
CA GLN A 18 11.46 9.89 5.71
C GLN A 18 12.18 9.90 4.37
N PHE A 19 11.53 10.50 3.37
CA PHE A 19 12.00 10.60 2.01
C PHE A 19 12.14 12.07 1.61
N VAL A 20 13.30 12.43 1.08
CA VAL A 20 13.56 13.76 0.53
C VAL A 20 13.20 13.74 -0.95
N LEU A 21 12.32 14.65 -1.37
CA LEU A 21 11.92 14.79 -2.75
C LEU A 21 12.92 15.69 -3.49
N SER A 22 13.93 15.07 -4.08
CA SER A 22 14.89 15.74 -4.96
C SER A 22 14.52 15.48 -6.42
N HIS A 23 13.62 16.30 -6.97
CA HIS A 23 13.26 16.28 -8.39
C HIS A 23 13.38 17.69 -8.99
N ASP A 24 13.38 17.77 -10.31
CA ASP A 24 13.37 19.06 -11.02
C ASP A 24 12.08 19.83 -10.66
N PRO A 25 12.17 21.05 -10.11
CA PRO A 25 11.02 21.84 -9.69
C PRO A 25 10.12 22.31 -10.85
N THR A 26 10.55 22.12 -12.10
CA THR A 26 9.76 22.45 -13.30
C THR A 26 8.95 21.27 -13.84
N GLN A 27 9.09 20.08 -13.23
CA GLN A 27 8.45 18.85 -13.66
C GLN A 27 7.55 18.28 -12.56
N VAL A 28 6.49 17.58 -12.96
CA VAL A 28 5.66 16.80 -12.01
C VAL A 28 6.39 15.53 -11.63
N GLY A 29 6.67 15.34 -10.33
CA GLY A 29 7.28 14.13 -9.78
C GLY A 29 6.25 13.16 -9.21
N PHE A 30 6.56 11.86 -9.24
CA PHE A 30 5.77 10.81 -8.61
C PHE A 30 6.52 10.19 -7.44
N PHE A 31 5.80 9.88 -6.36
CA PHE A 31 6.32 9.16 -5.22
C PHE A 31 5.47 7.91 -4.96
N GLY A 32 6.13 6.76 -4.83
CA GLY A 32 5.51 5.50 -4.48
C GLY A 32 6.25 4.82 -3.34
N VAL A 33 5.51 4.21 -2.43
CA VAL A 33 6.05 3.45 -1.31
C VAL A 33 5.21 2.21 -1.08
N THR A 34 5.87 1.10 -0.74
CA THR A 34 5.24 -0.15 -0.33
C THR A 34 5.80 -0.56 1.02
N SER A 35 4.97 -1.16 1.86
CA SER A 35 5.37 -1.69 3.17
C SER A 35 4.67 -3.02 3.43
N SER A 36 5.38 -3.96 4.06
CA SER A 36 4.78 -5.21 4.56
C SER A 36 3.97 -5.00 5.84
N ASP A 37 4.24 -3.92 6.58
CA ASP A 37 3.45 -3.45 7.71
C ASP A 37 2.48 -2.35 7.25
N PRO A 38 1.16 -2.41 7.56
CA PRO A 38 0.19 -1.45 7.04
C PRO A 38 0.60 0.00 7.26
N ILE A 39 0.55 0.80 6.20
CA ILE A 39 0.79 2.24 6.27
C ILE A 39 -0.42 2.91 6.91
N THR A 40 -0.20 3.68 7.96
CA THR A 40 -1.26 4.35 8.72
C THR A 40 -1.28 5.86 8.49
N SER A 41 -0.15 6.46 8.11
CA SER A 41 -0.05 7.90 7.89
C SER A 41 1.00 8.25 6.85
N ILE A 42 0.71 9.29 6.07
CA ILE A 42 1.64 9.95 5.16
C ILE A 42 1.59 11.45 5.44
N ARG A 43 2.74 12.06 5.72
CA ARG A 43 2.89 13.50 5.96
C ARG A 43 3.79 14.13 4.91
N TRP A 44 3.22 15.01 4.11
CA TRP A 44 3.94 15.85 3.15
C TRP A 44 4.31 17.20 3.78
N THR A 45 5.56 17.61 3.70
CA THR A 45 6.05 18.91 4.20
C THR A 45 6.82 19.66 3.11
N THR A 46 6.51 20.94 2.93
CA THR A 46 7.04 21.83 1.87
C THR A 46 7.32 23.20 2.47
N VAL A 47 8.32 23.93 1.93
CA VAL A 47 8.75 25.24 2.43
C VAL A 47 8.26 26.42 1.57
N LYS A 48 7.48 26.17 0.50
CA LYS A 48 7.04 27.19 -0.49
C LYS A 48 5.65 26.94 -1.10
N GLY A 49 4.76 26.23 -0.40
CA GLY A 49 3.43 25.89 -0.92
C GLY A 49 2.54 27.08 -1.34
N SER A 50 2.84 28.31 -0.88
CA SER A 50 2.13 29.53 -1.32
C SER A 50 2.71 30.18 -2.58
N VAL A 51 3.87 29.73 -3.05
CA VAL A 51 4.61 30.32 -4.19
C VAL A 51 4.72 29.36 -5.36
N VAL A 52 4.78 28.05 -5.09
CA VAL A 52 4.84 26.99 -6.10
C VAL A 52 3.74 25.99 -5.78
N ASN A 53 2.98 25.57 -6.80
CA ASN A 53 1.96 24.54 -6.63
C ASN A 53 2.62 23.24 -6.16
N THR A 54 2.37 22.86 -4.90
CA THR A 54 2.79 21.58 -4.33
C THR A 54 1.60 20.66 -4.10
N GLY A 55 0.60 20.75 -4.98
CA GLY A 55 -0.62 19.96 -4.91
C GLY A 55 -0.32 18.47 -4.93
N ILE A 56 -1.02 17.73 -4.09
CA ILE A 56 -1.02 16.27 -4.11
C ILE A 56 -2.14 15.86 -5.05
N ASP A 57 -1.83 15.05 -6.06
CA ASP A 57 -2.82 14.50 -6.99
C ASP A 57 -2.63 12.98 -7.13
N ASN A 58 -3.71 12.30 -7.54
CA ASN A 58 -3.78 10.88 -7.86
C ASN A 58 -3.32 9.94 -6.73
N VAL A 59 -3.75 10.22 -5.48
CA VAL A 59 -3.49 9.34 -4.33
C VAL A 59 -4.19 8.00 -4.55
N GLN A 60 -3.41 6.94 -4.70
CA GLN A 60 -3.91 5.58 -4.86
C GLN A 60 -3.43 4.69 -3.71
N VAL A 61 -4.35 3.92 -3.14
CA VAL A 61 -4.05 2.87 -2.17
C VAL A 61 -4.31 1.52 -2.84
N GLY A 62 -3.27 0.70 -2.96
CA GLY A 62 -3.44 -0.69 -3.40
C GLY A 62 -4.05 -1.52 -2.28
N TYR A 63 -5.06 -2.34 -2.60
CA TYR A 63 -5.61 -3.33 -1.68
C TYR A 63 -5.10 -4.73 -2.04
N VAL A 64 -4.78 -5.53 -1.03
CA VAL A 64 -4.42 -6.94 -1.22
C VAL A 64 -5.72 -7.73 -1.42
N VAL A 65 -5.92 -8.28 -2.62
CA VAL A 65 -6.98 -9.25 -2.87
C VAL A 65 -6.51 -10.61 -2.34
N PRO A 66 -7.27 -11.29 -1.45
CA PRO A 66 -6.96 -12.66 -1.09
C PRO A 66 -6.89 -13.51 -2.36
N SER A 67 -5.79 -14.25 -2.56
CA SER A 67 -5.62 -15.02 -3.79
C SER A 67 -6.83 -15.96 -3.99
N PRO A 68 -7.50 -15.95 -5.14
CA PRO A 68 -8.66 -16.81 -5.39
C PRO A 68 -8.40 -18.30 -5.14
N GLY A 69 -7.13 -18.73 -5.26
CA GLY A 69 -6.69 -20.10 -5.02
C GLY A 69 -7.00 -20.63 -3.62
N ALA A 70 -6.95 -19.79 -2.57
CA ALA A 70 -7.24 -20.24 -1.20
C ALA A 70 -8.73 -20.63 -1.03
N LEU A 71 -9.64 -19.88 -1.65
CA LEU A 71 -11.07 -20.16 -1.63
C LEU A 71 -11.40 -21.40 -2.46
N LEU A 72 -10.80 -21.52 -3.65
CA LEU A 72 -10.99 -22.68 -4.52
C LEU A 72 -10.46 -23.96 -3.85
N LEU A 73 -9.27 -23.92 -3.25
CA LEU A 73 -8.68 -25.06 -2.56
C LEU A 73 -9.52 -25.50 -1.35
N GLY A 74 -10.08 -24.55 -0.61
CA GLY A 74 -11.03 -24.82 0.48
C GLY A 74 -12.32 -25.49 -0.02
N ALA A 75 -12.89 -25.03 -1.12
CA ALA A 75 -14.09 -25.60 -1.73
C ALA A 75 -13.85 -27.02 -2.27
N PHE A 76 -12.73 -27.24 -2.98
CA PHE A 76 -12.38 -28.57 -3.48
C PHE A 76 -12.05 -29.54 -2.34
N GLY A 77 -11.30 -29.10 -1.33
CA GLY A 77 -10.96 -29.92 -0.17
C GLY A 77 -12.19 -30.37 0.61
N THR A 78 -13.10 -29.45 0.93
CA THR A 78 -14.35 -29.78 1.64
C THR A 78 -15.28 -30.67 0.82
N GLY A 79 -15.40 -30.42 -0.49
CA GLY A 79 -16.15 -31.27 -1.41
C GLY A 79 -15.59 -32.70 -1.50
N LEU A 80 -14.28 -32.84 -1.60
CA LEU A 80 -13.59 -34.14 -1.63
C LEU A 80 -13.79 -34.92 -0.32
N VAL A 81 -13.61 -34.27 0.83
CA VAL A 81 -13.84 -34.90 2.14
C VAL A 81 -15.29 -35.36 2.29
N GLY A 82 -16.26 -34.54 1.90
CA GLY A 82 -17.68 -34.92 1.92
C GLY A 82 -17.99 -36.11 1.01
N TYR A 83 -17.37 -36.18 -0.17
CA TYR A 83 -17.49 -37.32 -1.07
C TYR A 83 -16.90 -38.61 -0.49
N LEU A 84 -15.68 -38.55 0.05
CA LEU A 84 -15.02 -39.71 0.65
C LEU A 84 -15.80 -40.23 1.87
N ARG A 85 -16.34 -39.34 2.71
CA ARG A 85 -17.21 -39.72 3.84
C ARG A 85 -18.46 -40.45 3.37
N ARG A 86 -19.12 -39.98 2.31
CA ARG A 86 -20.31 -40.64 1.75
C ARG A 86 -20.01 -42.03 1.20
N ARG A 87 -18.81 -42.25 0.65
CA ARG A 87 -18.38 -43.56 0.14
C ARG A 87 -17.99 -44.56 1.22
N HIS A 88 -17.67 -44.11 2.42
CA HIS A 88 -17.28 -44.99 3.52
C HIS A 88 -18.47 -45.45 4.38
N VAL A 89 -19.61 -44.77 4.27
CA VAL A 89 -20.87 -45.09 4.97
C VAL A 89 -21.82 -45.92 4.08
N ALA A 90 -21.50 -46.06 2.79
CA ALA A 90 -22.26 -46.84 1.81
C ALA A 90 -21.65 -48.24 1.59
#